data_AF-A0A2N2JND5-F1
#
_entry.id   AF-A0A2N2JND5-F1
#
_cell.length_a   1.000
_cell.length_b   1.000
_cell.length_c   1.000
_cell.angle_alpha   90.00
_cell.angle_beta   90.00
_cell.angle_gamma   90.00
#
_symmetry.space_group_name_H-M   'P 1'
#
loop_
_entity.id
_entity.type
_entity.pdbx_description
1 polymer ?
#
loop_
_entity_poly.entity_id
_entity_poly.type
_entity_poly.pdbx_seq_one_letter_code
_entity_poly.pdbx_strand_id
1 'polypeptide(L)'
;MSAGAPGALDDDTLELREQLADLGRRYHTAGWLMGTSGNLSARLRGSGGASDDDRVVVTASGRHKGRLGTEDFVVVDLAGRLLAAGRDARPSAETSLHLAIYRHTPDAGLALHVHTVASTLVAPDGPGGDVAIGHAHFRGFEMIKGFNLWEEDATAALPIFANRPHVPDIAAAVERYYATPRGVPAFVIRGHGLTAWGADGFTADRHLEVAEFLCRIAVARR
;
A
#
# COMPACT_ATOMS: atom_id res chain seq x y z
N MET A 1 -17.27 8.79 -34.34
CA MET A 1 -16.21 8.09 -33.61
C MET A 1 -16.89 7.25 -32.55
N SER A 2 -16.94 5.93 -32.73
CA SER A 2 -17.66 5.01 -31.86
C SER A 2 -16.93 4.89 -30.53
N ALA A 3 -17.59 5.18 -29.42
CA ALA A 3 -17.14 4.74 -28.10
C ALA A 3 -17.12 3.21 -28.11
N GLY A 4 -15.94 2.61 -27.96
CA GLY A 4 -15.80 1.16 -27.86
C GLY A 4 -16.54 0.66 -26.61
N ALA A 5 -17.24 -0.46 -26.75
CA ALA A 5 -17.82 -1.17 -25.61
C ALA A 5 -16.72 -1.45 -24.57
N PRO A 6 -17.03 -1.42 -23.25
CA PRO A 6 -16.07 -1.82 -22.23
C PRO A 6 -15.67 -3.27 -22.51
N GLY A 7 -14.42 -3.46 -22.94
CA GLY A 7 -13.88 -4.78 -23.25
C GLY A 7 -13.98 -5.69 -22.04
N ALA A 8 -14.28 -6.98 -22.27
CA ALA A 8 -14.13 -8.00 -21.24
C ALA A 8 -12.73 -7.87 -20.62
N LEU A 9 -12.67 -7.94 -19.29
CA LEU A 9 -11.40 -7.95 -18.57
C LEU A 9 -10.63 -9.21 -18.99
N ASP A 10 -9.31 -9.10 -19.15
CA ASP A 10 -8.46 -10.27 -19.33
C ASP A 10 -8.43 -11.12 -18.04
N ASP A 11 -8.09 -12.41 -18.19
CA ASP A 11 -8.09 -13.38 -17.08
C ASP A 11 -7.14 -12.95 -15.94
N ASP A 12 -5.96 -12.42 -16.30
CA ASP A 12 -4.96 -11.90 -15.35
C ASP A 12 -5.54 -10.78 -14.46
N THR A 13 -6.34 -9.88 -15.04
CA THR A 13 -7.03 -8.84 -14.27
C THR A 13 -8.06 -9.41 -13.31
N LEU A 14 -8.76 -10.48 -13.70
CA LEU A 14 -9.75 -11.12 -12.84
C LEU A 14 -9.09 -11.83 -11.65
N GLU A 15 -7.98 -12.54 -11.87
CA GLU A 15 -7.22 -13.22 -10.82
C GLU A 15 -6.70 -12.24 -9.77
N LEU A 16 -6.09 -11.12 -10.20
CA LEU A 16 -5.61 -10.10 -9.28
C LEU A 16 -6.74 -9.44 -8.49
N ARG A 17 -7.91 -9.22 -9.10
CA ARG A 17 -9.08 -8.68 -8.40
C ARG A 17 -9.57 -9.64 -7.32
N GLU A 18 -9.63 -10.93 -7.60
CA GLU A 18 -10.04 -11.92 -6.60
C GLU A 18 -9.01 -12.01 -5.46
N GLN A 19 -7.72 -12.01 -5.78
CA GLN A 19 -6.65 -11.99 -4.78
C GLN A 19 -6.76 -10.76 -3.85
N LEU A 20 -6.99 -9.57 -4.40
CA LEU A 20 -7.18 -8.35 -3.63
C LEU A 20 -8.48 -8.38 -2.81
N ALA A 21 -9.55 -8.96 -3.34
CA ALA A 21 -10.82 -9.12 -2.63
C ALA A 21 -10.64 -10.03 -1.41
N ASP A 22 -9.95 -11.16 -1.56
CA ASP A 22 -9.59 -12.06 -0.47
C ASP A 22 -8.75 -11.38 0.61
N LEU A 23 -7.69 -10.66 0.20
CA LEU A 23 -6.88 -9.84 1.11
C LEU A 23 -7.75 -8.84 1.89
N GLY A 24 -8.64 -8.12 1.21
CA GLY A 24 -9.54 -7.16 1.84
C GLY A 24 -10.48 -7.80 2.87
N ARG A 25 -11.04 -8.96 2.56
CA ARG A 25 -11.91 -9.73 3.49
C ARG A 25 -11.12 -10.20 4.71
N ARG A 26 -9.91 -10.72 4.52
CA ARG A 26 -9.01 -11.15 5.61
C ARG A 26 -8.63 -9.98 6.52
N TYR A 27 -8.14 -8.89 5.95
CA TYR A 27 -7.72 -7.72 6.73
C TYR A 27 -8.88 -7.01 7.42
N HIS A 28 -10.06 -6.99 6.82
CA HIS A 28 -11.26 -6.51 7.51
C HIS A 28 -11.59 -7.38 8.73
N THR A 29 -11.53 -8.71 8.59
CA THR A 29 -11.74 -9.65 9.71
C THR A 29 -10.69 -9.47 10.81
N ALA A 30 -9.45 -9.14 10.44
CA ALA A 30 -8.38 -8.80 11.38
C ALA A 30 -8.52 -7.39 12.02
N GLY A 31 -9.51 -6.60 11.60
CA GLY A 31 -9.77 -5.24 12.11
C GLY A 31 -8.88 -4.15 11.50
N TRP A 32 -8.20 -4.41 10.38
CA TRP A 32 -7.22 -3.50 9.77
C TRP A 32 -7.81 -2.57 8.70
N LEU A 33 -9.03 -2.87 8.21
CA LEU A 33 -9.72 -2.14 7.14
C LEU A 33 -11.17 -1.81 7.52
N MET A 34 -11.33 -1.17 8.69
CA MET A 34 -12.64 -0.80 9.25
C MET A 34 -13.19 0.49 8.66
N GLY A 35 -14.51 0.65 8.59
CA GLY A 35 -15.13 1.93 8.22
C GLY A 35 -14.76 2.43 6.82
N THR A 36 -14.57 1.53 5.86
CA THR A 36 -14.09 1.84 4.49
C THR A 36 -12.67 2.43 4.44
N SER A 37 -11.86 2.27 5.48
CA SER A 37 -10.46 2.74 5.52
C SER A 37 -9.51 1.85 4.72
N GLY A 38 -8.39 2.42 4.28
CA GLY A 38 -7.35 1.69 3.56
C GLY A 38 -7.72 1.36 2.11
N ASN A 39 -6.73 0.88 1.39
CA ASN A 39 -6.82 0.60 -0.04
C ASN A 39 -5.80 -0.47 -0.45
N LEU A 40 -6.16 -1.33 -1.40
CA LEU A 40 -5.30 -2.42 -1.88
C LEU A 40 -5.13 -2.29 -3.38
N SER A 41 -3.93 -2.56 -3.88
CA SER A 41 -3.65 -2.52 -5.32
C SER A 41 -2.72 -3.63 -5.79
N ALA A 42 -2.86 -3.95 -7.07
CA ALA A 42 -1.96 -4.83 -7.81
C ALA A 42 -1.58 -4.21 -9.16
N ARG A 43 -0.33 -4.42 -9.58
CA ARG A 43 0.20 -3.97 -10.86
C ARG A 43 -0.08 -5.01 -11.94
N LEU A 44 -0.74 -4.57 -13.00
CA LEU A 44 -0.88 -5.31 -14.26
C LEU A 44 0.30 -4.95 -15.13
N ARG A 45 1.14 -5.94 -15.46
CA ARG A 45 2.29 -5.75 -16.33
C ARG A 45 1.86 -5.75 -17.79
N GLY A 46 2.38 -4.81 -18.57
CA GLY A 46 2.17 -4.81 -20.02
C GLY A 46 2.78 -6.05 -20.68
N SER A 47 2.15 -6.57 -21.73
CA SER A 47 2.57 -7.78 -22.46
C SER A 47 3.90 -7.62 -23.23
N GLY A 48 4.46 -6.40 -23.29
CA GLY A 48 5.67 -6.08 -24.06
C GLY A 48 6.94 -5.83 -23.22
N GLY A 49 6.88 -5.99 -21.90
CA GLY A 49 8.04 -5.75 -21.00
C GLY A 49 8.46 -4.29 -20.83
N ALA A 50 7.81 -3.34 -21.53
CA ALA A 50 7.97 -1.91 -21.32
C ALA A 50 7.03 -1.43 -20.20
N SER A 51 7.55 -0.66 -19.24
CA SER A 51 6.78 -0.16 -18.09
C SER A 51 5.66 0.81 -18.45
N ASP A 52 5.67 1.38 -19.66
CA ASP A 52 4.73 2.41 -20.09
C ASP A 52 3.31 1.86 -20.34
N ASP A 53 3.21 0.54 -20.53
CA ASP A 53 1.93 -0.16 -20.68
C ASP A 53 1.40 -0.70 -19.34
N ASP A 54 2.13 -0.52 -18.24
CA ASP A 54 1.72 -1.00 -16.93
C ASP A 54 0.50 -0.24 -16.42
N ARG A 55 -0.43 -1.01 -15.84
CA ARG A 55 -1.66 -0.52 -15.24
C ARG A 55 -1.72 -0.95 -13.79
N VAL A 56 -2.63 -0.36 -13.03
CA VAL A 56 -2.82 -0.69 -11.62
C VAL A 56 -4.29 -0.94 -11.37
N VAL A 57 -4.60 -2.14 -10.88
CA VAL A 57 -5.89 -2.47 -10.28
C VAL A 57 -5.87 -1.95 -8.85
N VAL A 58 -6.86 -1.17 -8.45
CA VAL A 58 -6.94 -0.58 -7.11
C VAL A 58 -8.37 -0.62 -6.60
N THR A 59 -8.56 -0.84 -5.29
CA THR A 59 -9.90 -0.84 -4.70
C THR A 59 -10.58 0.51 -4.95
N ALA A 60 -11.83 0.47 -5.37
CA ALA A 60 -12.62 1.67 -5.58
C ALA A 60 -12.87 2.40 -4.25
N SER A 61 -13.02 3.72 -4.32
CA SER A 61 -13.29 4.56 -3.16
C SER A 61 -14.59 4.17 -2.46
N GLY A 62 -14.60 4.24 -1.13
CA GLY A 62 -15.79 4.01 -0.29
C GLY A 62 -16.27 2.56 -0.20
N ARG A 63 -15.58 1.59 -0.82
CA ARG A 63 -15.97 0.18 -0.75
C ARG A 63 -15.73 -0.41 0.62
N HIS A 64 -16.64 -1.28 1.05
CA HIS A 64 -16.54 -2.00 2.32
C HIS A 64 -15.60 -3.19 2.15
N LYS A 65 -14.45 -3.17 2.84
CA LYS A 65 -13.33 -4.10 2.58
C LYS A 65 -13.67 -5.55 2.94
N GLY A 66 -14.56 -5.75 3.91
CA GLY A 66 -15.10 -7.07 4.25
C GLY A 66 -16.11 -7.66 3.25
N ARG A 67 -16.45 -6.96 2.16
CA ARG A 67 -17.46 -7.38 1.17
C ARG A 67 -17.00 -7.17 -0.27
N LEU A 68 -15.69 -7.04 -0.48
CA LEU A 68 -15.17 -6.81 -1.82
C LEU A 68 -15.50 -7.98 -2.75
N GLY A 69 -16.02 -7.65 -3.93
CA GLY A 69 -16.06 -8.50 -5.11
C GLY A 69 -15.11 -8.01 -6.20
N THR A 70 -14.99 -8.75 -7.29
CA THR A 70 -14.10 -8.38 -8.42
C THR A 70 -14.54 -7.11 -9.13
N GLU A 71 -15.79 -6.70 -8.98
CA GLU A 71 -16.39 -5.46 -9.48
C GLU A 71 -16.03 -4.21 -8.66
N ASP A 72 -15.50 -4.37 -7.45
CA ASP A 72 -15.18 -3.26 -6.53
C ASP A 72 -13.79 -2.64 -6.79
N PHE A 73 -13.20 -2.91 -7.95
CA PHE A 73 -11.89 -2.41 -8.35
C PHE A 73 -11.98 -1.53 -9.60
N VAL A 74 -11.10 -0.54 -9.64
CA VAL A 74 -10.85 0.30 -10.82
C VAL A 74 -9.45 0.05 -11.36
N VAL A 75 -9.24 0.35 -12.63
CA VAL A 75 -7.94 0.26 -13.30
C VAL A 75 -7.49 1.68 -13.64
N VAL A 76 -6.28 2.04 -13.21
CA VAL A 76 -5.63 3.31 -13.54
C VAL A 76 -4.31 3.06 -14.25
N ASP A 77 -3.81 4.04 -15.00
CA ASP A 77 -2.42 4.04 -15.47
C ASP A 77 -1.46 4.50 -14.36
N LEU A 78 -0.15 4.41 -14.61
CA LEU A 78 0.86 4.90 -13.66
C LEU A 78 0.80 6.41 -13.45
N ALA A 79 0.12 7.19 -14.30
CA ALA A 79 -0.13 8.62 -14.08
C ALA A 79 -1.36 8.87 -13.18
N GLY A 80 -2.13 7.84 -12.85
CA GLY A 80 -3.35 7.90 -12.04
C GLY A 80 -4.60 8.25 -12.83
N ARG A 81 -4.54 8.22 -14.16
CA ARG A 81 -5.72 8.40 -15.01
C ARG A 81 -6.54 7.12 -15.00
N LEU A 82 -7.85 7.26 -14.84
CA LEU A 82 -8.79 6.14 -14.86
C LEU A 82 -8.88 5.54 -16.26
N LEU A 83 -8.60 4.24 -16.38
CA LEU A 83 -8.69 3.47 -17.62
C LEU A 83 -9.96 2.62 -17.68
N ALA A 84 -10.36 2.00 -16.57
CA ALA A 84 -11.56 1.18 -16.50
C ALA A 84 -12.19 1.18 -15.10
N ALA A 85 -13.51 1.17 -15.01
CA ALA A 85 -14.27 1.13 -13.76
C ALA A 85 -15.63 0.46 -13.96
N GLY A 86 -16.17 -0.14 -12.89
CA GLY A 86 -17.59 -0.44 -12.78
C GLY A 86 -18.45 0.83 -12.64
N ARG A 87 -19.79 0.69 -12.57
CA ARG A 87 -20.70 1.84 -12.45
C ARG A 87 -20.35 2.74 -11.27
N ASP A 88 -20.17 4.03 -11.57
CA ASP A 88 -19.91 5.13 -10.63
C ASP A 88 -18.70 4.93 -9.68
N ALA A 89 -17.81 3.98 -9.99
CA ALA A 89 -16.60 3.73 -9.22
C ALA A 89 -15.50 4.73 -9.58
N ARG A 90 -14.79 5.22 -8.56
CA ARG A 90 -13.67 6.15 -8.71
C ARG A 90 -12.48 5.68 -7.87
N PRO A 91 -11.23 5.96 -8.27
CA PRO A 91 -10.08 5.68 -7.45
C PRO A 91 -10.13 6.50 -6.15
N SER A 92 -9.61 5.94 -5.04
CA SER A 92 -9.38 6.67 -3.79
C SER A 92 -8.26 7.69 -3.95
N ALA A 93 -8.23 8.76 -3.13
CA ALA A 93 -7.08 9.66 -3.04
C ALA A 93 -5.79 8.91 -2.66
N GLU A 94 -5.92 7.84 -1.87
CA GLU A 94 -4.82 6.96 -1.46
C GLU A 94 -4.15 6.26 -2.65
N THR A 95 -4.81 6.15 -3.81
CA THR A 95 -4.21 5.62 -5.05
C THR A 95 -2.87 6.29 -5.37
N SER A 96 -2.73 7.59 -5.08
CA SER A 96 -1.46 8.30 -5.27
C SER A 96 -0.28 7.71 -4.48
N LEU A 97 -0.51 7.17 -3.28
CA LEU A 97 0.50 6.48 -2.47
C LEU A 97 0.99 5.20 -3.14
N HIS A 98 0.06 4.41 -3.70
CA HIS A 98 0.39 3.17 -4.42
C HIS A 98 1.17 3.48 -5.70
N LEU A 99 0.76 4.51 -6.45
CA LEU A 99 1.45 4.93 -7.67
C LEU A 99 2.88 5.41 -7.39
N ALA A 100 3.11 6.14 -6.30
CA ALA A 100 4.46 6.53 -5.87
C ALA A 100 5.36 5.30 -5.65
N ILE A 101 4.83 4.23 -5.05
CA ILE A 101 5.55 2.96 -4.87
C ILE A 101 5.87 2.34 -6.24
N TYR A 102 4.86 2.15 -7.10
CA TYR A 102 5.05 1.45 -8.38
C TYR A 102 6.00 2.17 -9.35
N ARG A 103 6.02 3.51 -9.33
CA ARG A 103 6.94 4.31 -10.15
C ARG A 103 8.39 4.16 -9.72
N HIS A 104 8.66 3.96 -8.43
CA HIS A 104 10.02 3.93 -7.87
C HIS A 104 10.53 2.53 -7.52
N THR A 105 9.62 1.56 -7.44
CA THR A 105 9.94 0.15 -7.20
C THR A 105 9.45 -0.66 -8.41
N PRO A 106 10.29 -0.81 -9.46
CA PRO A 106 9.93 -1.52 -10.67
C PRO A 106 9.41 -2.94 -10.40
N ASP A 107 9.93 -3.62 -9.37
CA ASP A 107 9.54 -4.99 -9.03
C ASP A 107 8.28 -5.10 -8.18
N ALA A 108 7.72 -3.99 -7.67
CA ALA A 108 6.51 -4.05 -6.85
C ALA A 108 5.30 -4.54 -7.67
N GLY A 109 4.72 -5.66 -7.24
CA GLY A 109 3.49 -6.24 -7.79
C GLY A 109 2.26 -5.84 -6.99
N LEU A 110 2.31 -5.86 -5.66
CA LEU A 110 1.19 -5.45 -4.81
C LEU A 110 1.60 -4.37 -3.81
N ALA A 111 0.68 -3.46 -3.51
CA ALA A 111 0.81 -2.47 -2.45
C ALA A 111 -0.47 -2.45 -1.60
N LEU A 112 -0.29 -2.53 -0.29
CA LEU A 112 -1.34 -2.77 0.69
C LEU A 112 -1.32 -1.65 1.73
N HIS A 113 -2.37 -0.83 1.77
CA HIS A 113 -2.53 0.24 2.74
C HIS A 113 -3.64 -0.12 3.72
N VAL A 114 -3.28 -0.22 5.00
CA VAL A 114 -4.19 -0.63 6.09
C VAL A 114 -4.11 0.34 7.26
N HIS A 115 -5.16 0.38 8.07
CA HIS A 115 -5.29 1.27 9.21
C HIS A 115 -5.38 0.43 10.49
N THR A 116 -4.25 -0.01 11.02
CA THR A 116 -4.20 -0.72 12.29
C THR A 116 -4.08 0.27 13.46
N VAL A 117 -4.62 -0.11 14.63
CA VAL A 117 -4.46 0.69 15.86
C VAL A 117 -2.98 0.94 16.16
N ALA A 118 -2.13 -0.06 16.00
CA ALA A 118 -0.72 0.07 16.30
C ALA A 118 0.00 1.02 15.32
N SER A 119 -0.31 0.96 14.02
CA SER A 119 0.27 1.89 13.03
C SER A 119 -0.14 3.35 13.29
N THR A 120 -1.35 3.59 13.78
CA THR A 120 -1.81 4.93 14.16
C THR A 120 -1.03 5.48 15.37
N LEU A 121 -0.64 4.60 16.31
CA LEU A 121 0.00 4.97 17.58
C LEU A 121 1.53 4.87 17.58
N VAL A 122 2.16 4.17 16.62
CA VAL A 122 3.61 3.92 16.60
C VAL A 122 4.43 5.20 16.47
N ALA A 123 3.84 6.27 15.93
CA ALA A 123 4.44 7.59 15.94
C ALA A 123 4.21 8.25 17.31
N PRO A 124 5.24 8.77 18.00
CA PRO A 124 5.03 9.51 19.23
C PRO A 124 4.30 10.82 18.96
N ASP A 125 3.38 11.20 19.86
CA ASP A 125 2.83 12.55 19.92
C ASP A 125 3.94 13.49 20.42
N GLY A 126 4.25 14.55 19.68
CA GLY A 126 5.32 15.46 20.06
C GLY A 126 5.45 16.68 19.14
N PRO A 127 6.20 17.71 19.59
CA PRO A 127 6.31 19.01 18.93
C PRO A 127 7.11 18.98 17.61
N GLY A 128 7.27 17.82 16.99
CA GLY A 128 7.81 17.65 15.64
C GLY A 128 6.83 18.09 14.55
N GLY A 129 6.11 19.19 14.79
CA GLY A 129 5.10 19.79 13.92
C GLY A 129 5.61 20.17 12.53
N ASP A 130 6.91 20.03 12.26
CA ASP A 130 7.56 20.38 10.99
C ASP A 130 8.48 19.28 10.41
N VAL A 131 8.75 18.17 11.12
CA VAL A 131 9.57 17.09 10.54
C VAL A 131 8.73 16.27 9.58
N ALA A 132 9.00 16.42 8.28
CA ALA A 132 8.24 15.75 7.23
C ALA A 132 8.30 14.21 7.31
N ILE A 133 9.42 13.66 7.82
CA ILE A 133 9.69 12.22 7.90
C ILE A 133 10.50 11.90 9.17
N GLY A 134 9.98 11.01 10.02
CA GLY A 134 10.71 10.40 11.14
C GLY A 134 10.86 8.88 10.95
N HIS A 135 11.41 8.17 11.94
CA HIS A 135 11.61 6.72 11.88
C HIS A 135 11.32 6.03 13.22
N ALA A 136 10.67 4.87 13.16
CA ALA A 136 10.68 3.91 14.26
C ALA A 136 11.80 2.90 14.01
N HIS A 137 12.73 2.79 14.97
CA HIS A 137 13.88 1.89 14.88
C HIS A 137 13.64 0.61 15.67
N PHE A 138 13.85 -0.52 15.01
CA PHE A 138 13.71 -1.85 15.59
C PHE A 138 15.04 -2.61 15.44
N ARG A 139 15.56 -3.17 16.53
CA ARG A 139 16.77 -3.99 16.55
C ARG A 139 16.55 -5.22 17.42
N GLY A 140 17.13 -6.35 17.02
CA GLY A 140 17.14 -7.59 17.81
C GLY A 140 15.82 -8.37 17.79
N PHE A 141 14.93 -8.11 16.83
CA PHE A 141 13.70 -8.90 16.65
C PHE A 141 13.84 -9.84 15.46
N GLU A 142 13.53 -11.12 15.66
CA GLU A 142 13.54 -12.14 14.60
C GLU A 142 12.69 -11.74 13.38
N MET A 143 11.58 -11.03 13.63
CA MET A 143 10.68 -10.55 12.59
C MET A 143 11.33 -9.62 11.57
N ILE A 144 12.45 -8.96 11.87
CA ILE A 144 13.18 -8.08 10.94
C ILE A 144 13.65 -8.84 9.69
N LYS A 145 13.92 -10.14 9.81
CA LYS A 145 14.25 -11.03 8.68
C LYS A 145 13.13 -11.11 7.64
N GLY A 146 11.90 -10.83 8.06
CA GLY A 146 10.74 -10.68 7.19
C GLY A 146 10.86 -9.53 6.18
N PHE A 147 11.81 -8.60 6.34
CA PHE A 147 12.17 -7.60 5.33
C PHE A 147 13.39 -7.99 4.49
N ASN A 148 13.84 -9.23 4.58
CA ASN A 148 15.11 -9.74 4.01
C ASN A 148 16.35 -9.05 4.60
N LEU A 149 16.27 -8.61 5.86
CA LEU A 149 17.40 -8.06 6.62
C LEU A 149 17.91 -9.14 7.58
N TRP A 150 19.01 -9.80 7.22
CA TRP A 150 19.47 -11.04 7.87
C TRP A 150 20.67 -10.89 8.80
N GLU A 151 21.28 -9.71 8.84
CA GLU A 151 22.46 -9.45 9.67
C GLU A 151 22.12 -9.61 11.17
N GLU A 152 23.09 -10.09 11.95
CA GLU A 152 22.93 -10.37 13.40
C GLU A 152 22.45 -9.13 14.19
N ASP A 153 22.83 -7.94 13.72
CA ASP A 153 22.47 -6.64 14.28
C ASP A 153 21.58 -5.79 13.36
N ALA A 154 20.88 -6.44 12.43
CA ALA A 154 19.99 -5.77 11.48
C ALA A 154 19.02 -4.83 12.21
N THR A 155 19.03 -3.56 11.78
CA THR A 155 18.12 -2.54 12.29
C THR A 155 17.11 -2.20 11.20
N ALA A 156 15.83 -2.44 11.46
CA ALA A 156 14.75 -1.96 10.61
C ALA A 156 14.38 -0.54 11.02
N ALA A 157 14.59 0.43 10.12
CA ALA A 157 14.14 1.80 10.28
C ALA A 157 12.85 2.01 9.47
N LEU A 158 11.69 1.87 10.12
CA LEU A 158 10.39 2.06 9.51
C LEU A 158 10.09 3.57 9.40
N PRO A 159 10.02 4.15 8.19
CA PRO A 159 9.76 5.57 8.04
C PRO A 159 8.31 5.94 8.40
N ILE A 160 8.16 7.10 9.01
CA ILE A 160 6.91 7.69 9.48
C ILE A 160 6.75 9.06 8.82
N PHE A 161 5.79 9.18 7.91
CA PHE A 161 5.45 10.42 7.22
C PHE A 161 4.44 11.23 8.04
N ALA A 162 4.57 12.55 7.97
CA ALA A 162 3.54 13.45 8.49
C ALA A 162 2.23 13.27 7.70
N ASN A 163 1.10 13.22 8.40
CA ASN A 163 -0.21 13.25 7.78
C ASN A 163 -0.51 14.66 7.25
N ARG A 164 -0.89 14.75 5.99
CA ARG A 164 -1.22 15.99 5.31
C ARG A 164 -2.65 15.92 4.77
N PRO A 165 -3.42 17.02 4.82
CA PRO A 165 -4.78 17.04 4.29
C PRO A 165 -4.88 16.61 2.82
N HIS A 166 -3.84 16.90 2.03
CA HIS A 166 -3.76 16.50 0.63
C HIS A 166 -2.84 15.28 0.46
N VAL A 167 -3.44 14.10 0.28
CA VAL A 167 -2.73 12.82 0.16
C VAL A 167 -1.62 12.82 -0.93
N PRO A 168 -1.80 13.45 -2.10
CA PRO A 168 -0.72 13.55 -3.09
C PRO A 168 0.57 14.21 -2.59
N ASP A 169 0.49 15.12 -1.61
CA ASP A 169 1.69 15.72 -1.00
C ASP A 169 2.48 14.69 -0.17
N ILE A 170 1.76 13.75 0.45
CA ILE A 170 2.36 12.61 1.16
C ILE A 170 2.99 11.68 0.14
N ALA A 171 2.29 11.35 -0.94
CA ALA A 171 2.80 10.51 -2.03
C ALA A 171 4.10 11.06 -2.63
N ALA A 172 4.17 12.37 -2.89
CA ALA A 172 5.39 13.02 -3.36
C ALA A 172 6.55 12.95 -2.35
N ALA A 173 6.26 12.98 -1.05
CA ALA A 173 7.28 12.79 -0.02
C ALA A 173 7.77 11.33 0.04
N VAL A 174 6.85 10.35 -0.07
CA VAL A 174 7.16 8.92 -0.18
C VAL A 174 8.04 8.66 -1.39
N GLU A 175 7.65 9.19 -2.55
CA GLU A 175 8.39 9.08 -3.82
C GLU A 175 9.83 9.58 -3.65
N ARG A 176 10.01 10.82 -3.16
CA ARG A 176 11.36 11.37 -2.89
C ARG A 176 12.17 10.54 -1.90
N TYR A 177 11.54 10.01 -0.86
CA TYR A 177 12.23 9.23 0.18
C TYR A 177 12.75 7.88 -0.37
N TYR A 178 11.94 7.22 -1.19
CA TYR A 178 12.24 5.92 -1.83
C TYR A 178 12.93 6.03 -3.20
N ALA A 179 13.28 7.24 -3.65
CA ALA A 179 14.12 7.44 -4.85
C ALA A 179 15.53 6.83 -4.73
N THR A 180 15.91 6.42 -3.53
CA THR A 180 17.11 5.61 -3.27
C THR A 180 16.69 4.31 -2.59
N PRO A 181 17.33 3.16 -2.89
CA PRO A 181 16.98 1.89 -2.28
C PRO A 181 16.99 1.95 -0.76
N ARG A 182 15.92 1.44 -0.14
CA ARG A 182 15.75 1.34 1.32
C ARG A 182 15.49 -0.12 1.69
N GLY A 183 15.97 -0.55 2.86
CA GLY A 183 15.83 -1.94 3.30
C GLY A 183 14.43 -2.32 3.81
N VAL A 184 13.56 -1.35 4.12
CA VAL A 184 12.22 -1.62 4.65
C VAL A 184 11.16 -1.27 3.59
N PRO A 185 10.44 -2.26 3.03
CA PRO A 185 9.40 -2.07 2.02
C PRO A 185 8.04 -1.73 2.65
N ALA A 186 8.06 -0.79 3.59
CA ALA A 186 6.88 -0.33 4.32
C ALA A 186 7.07 1.10 4.85
N PHE A 187 5.98 1.83 5.04
CA PHE A 187 5.98 3.11 5.73
C PHE A 187 4.68 3.34 6.49
N VAL A 188 4.74 4.21 7.50
CA VAL A 188 3.57 4.66 8.27
C VAL A 188 3.30 6.11 7.95
N ILE A 189 2.03 6.50 7.92
CA ILE A 189 1.58 7.89 7.94
C ILE A 189 0.98 8.13 9.34
N ARG A 190 1.53 9.09 10.09
CA ARG A 190 1.14 9.37 11.49
C ARG A 190 -0.38 9.58 11.60
N GLY A 191 -1.05 8.84 12.47
CA GLY A 191 -2.49 9.02 12.68
C GLY A 191 -3.36 8.59 11.49
N HIS A 192 -2.80 7.93 10.47
CA HIS A 192 -3.49 7.50 9.25
C HIS A 192 -3.36 5.99 9.07
N GLY A 193 -2.18 5.45 8.79
CA GLY A 193 -2.05 4.01 8.56
C GLY A 193 -0.69 3.55 8.09
N LEU A 194 -0.59 2.25 7.84
CA LEU A 194 0.59 1.52 7.37
C LEU A 194 0.42 1.15 5.89
N THR A 195 1.46 1.36 5.10
CA THR A 195 1.54 0.87 3.72
C THR A 195 2.74 -0.05 3.57
N ALA A 196 2.57 -1.22 2.98
CA ALA A 196 3.65 -2.13 2.61
C ALA A 196 3.47 -2.64 1.18
N TRP A 197 4.54 -3.08 0.54
CA TRP A 197 4.50 -3.61 -0.83
C TRP A 197 5.47 -4.77 -1.03
N GLY A 198 5.25 -5.55 -2.10
CA GLY A 198 6.09 -6.69 -2.44
C GLY A 198 5.96 -7.06 -3.91
N ALA A 199 6.83 -7.97 -4.36
CA ALA A 199 6.83 -8.44 -5.76
C ALA A 199 5.56 -9.23 -6.12
N ASP A 200 4.98 -9.91 -5.14
CA ASP A 200 3.75 -10.69 -5.24
C ASP A 200 2.91 -10.54 -3.96
N GLY A 201 1.74 -11.17 -3.94
CA GLY A 201 0.83 -11.07 -2.81
C GLY A 201 1.39 -11.67 -1.52
N PHE A 202 2.16 -12.75 -1.61
CA PHE A 202 2.81 -13.36 -0.45
C PHE A 202 3.83 -12.42 0.19
N THR A 203 4.70 -11.83 -0.64
CA THR A 203 5.76 -10.93 -0.20
C THR A 203 5.19 -9.64 0.38
N ALA A 204 4.16 -9.07 -0.25
CA ALA A 204 3.49 -7.87 0.23
C ALA A 204 2.77 -8.11 1.58
N ASP A 205 2.04 -9.22 1.71
CA ASP A 205 1.36 -9.63 2.95
C ASP A 205 2.38 -9.83 4.08
N ARG A 206 3.46 -10.58 3.82
CA ARG A 206 4.56 -10.76 4.78
C ARG A 206 5.15 -9.44 5.26
N HIS A 207 5.46 -8.51 4.35
CA HIS A 207 6.00 -7.20 4.74
C HIS A 207 5.01 -6.40 5.60
N LEU A 208 3.72 -6.47 5.28
CA LEU A 208 2.67 -5.81 6.03
C LEU A 208 2.57 -6.38 7.45
N GLU A 209 2.49 -7.70 7.59
CA GLU A 209 2.40 -8.38 8.88
C GLU A 209 3.62 -8.11 9.77
N VAL A 210 4.82 -8.14 9.20
CA VAL A 210 6.07 -7.82 9.91
C VAL A 210 6.04 -6.38 10.42
N ALA A 211 5.70 -5.42 9.54
CA ALA A 211 5.64 -4.02 9.92
C ALA A 211 4.58 -3.77 11.00
N GLU A 212 3.40 -4.39 10.89
CA GLU A 212 2.35 -4.30 11.91
C GLU A 212 2.80 -4.90 13.24
N PHE A 213 3.42 -6.07 13.23
CA PHE A 213 3.95 -6.70 14.44
C PHE A 213 4.96 -5.80 15.16
N LEU A 214 5.89 -5.19 14.41
CA LEU A 214 6.84 -4.23 14.96
C LEU A 214 6.15 -2.98 15.51
N CYS A 215 5.13 -2.45 14.83
CA CYS A 215 4.30 -1.36 15.36
C CYS A 215 3.65 -1.75 16.70
N ARG A 216 3.08 -2.95 16.80
CA ARG A 216 2.45 -3.46 18.04
C ARG A 216 3.46 -3.53 19.18
N ILE A 217 4.68 -4.01 18.91
CA ILE A 217 5.76 -4.03 19.90
C ILE A 217 6.11 -2.62 20.37
N ALA A 218 6.30 -1.68 19.44
CA ALA A 218 6.66 -0.30 19.79
C ALA A 218 5.59 0.36 20.66
N VAL A 219 4.31 0.12 20.38
CA VAL A 219 3.20 0.65 21.19
C VAL A 219 3.14 -0.03 22.56
N ALA A 220 3.30 -1.35 22.62
CA ALA A 220 3.25 -2.11 23.89
C ALA A 220 4.43 -1.83 24.85
N ARG A 221 5.51 -1.19 24.36
CA ARG A 221 6.68 -0.81 25.16
C ARG A 221 6.60 0.59 25.78
N ARG A 222 5.57 1.37 25.44
CA ARG A 222 5.32 2.69 26.00
C ARG A 222 4.57 2.57 27.33
#